data_AF-A0A8S8XM92-F1
#
_entry.id   AF-A0A8S8XM92-F1
#
_cell.length_a   1.000
_cell.length_b   1.000
_cell.length_c   1.000
_cell.angle_alpha   90.00
_cell.angle_beta   90.00
_cell.angle_gamma   90.00
#
_symmetry.space_group_name_H-M   'P 1'
#
loop_
_entity.id
_entity.type
_entity.pdbx_description
1 polymer ?
#
loop_
_entity_poly.entity_id
_entity_poly.type
_entity_poly.pdbx_seq_one_letter_code
_entity_poly.pdbx_strand_id
1 'polypeptide(L)'
;MLMIHNNLDNRIAQFPHELITYGGNGAVFQNWAQYRLVMKYLCEMEDDQTLVMYSGHPLGLFPSSKDSPRVVITNGMVIPNYSSQDDYDRMNALGVSQYGQMTAGSYMYIGPQGIVHGTTITVLNAARMFCGAGDTLSGITFVTSGLGGMSGAQAKAGVIAGASCIVSEINPHAANKRHEQGWLSEIADSTDDAIDRMLAAQSDGRATSIGHIGNIVELLERMVERDVKIDLLSRPNQPSQPLARRILSCNT
;
A
#
# COMPACT_ATOMS: atom_id res chain seq x y z
N MET A 1 -6.87 -5.74 -21.27
CA MET A 1 -5.49 -6.22 -21.46
C MET A 1 -4.45 -5.24 -20.93
N LEU A 2 -4.37 -4.01 -21.46
CA LEU A 2 -3.40 -2.99 -21.03
C LEU A 2 -3.28 -2.87 -19.49
N MET A 3 -4.41 -2.74 -18.81
CA MET A 3 -4.42 -2.56 -17.36
C MET A 3 -3.94 -3.79 -16.58
N ILE A 4 -4.13 -5.00 -17.12
CA ILE A 4 -3.60 -6.23 -16.52
C ILE A 4 -2.06 -6.22 -16.59
N HIS A 5 -1.50 -5.85 -17.75
CA HIS A 5 -0.04 -5.70 -17.88
C HIS A 5 0.50 -4.62 -16.94
N ASN A 6 -0.22 -3.50 -16.78
CA ASN A 6 0.18 -2.44 -15.86
C ASN A 6 0.25 -2.94 -14.40
N ASN A 7 -0.73 -3.73 -13.96
CA ASN A 7 -0.71 -4.35 -12.63
C ASN A 7 0.45 -5.34 -12.40
N LEU A 8 1.10 -5.79 -13.46
CA LEU A 8 2.24 -6.72 -13.45
C LEU A 8 3.55 -6.09 -13.94
N ASP A 9 3.58 -4.78 -14.21
CA ASP A 9 4.80 -4.08 -14.61
C ASP A 9 5.80 -4.07 -13.45
N ASN A 10 7.06 -4.39 -13.71
CA ASN A 10 8.14 -4.42 -12.71
C ASN A 10 8.30 -3.09 -11.95
N ARG A 11 7.93 -1.98 -12.57
CA ARG A 11 7.96 -0.63 -11.97
C ARG A 11 6.80 -0.40 -11.00
N ILE A 12 5.69 -1.10 -11.19
CA ILE A 12 4.43 -0.92 -10.47
C ILE A 12 4.24 -2.01 -9.39
N ALA A 13 4.30 -3.27 -9.78
CA ALA A 13 4.04 -4.41 -8.91
C ALA A 13 5.13 -4.60 -7.85
N GLN A 14 4.76 -5.25 -6.74
CA GLN A 14 5.68 -5.62 -5.68
C GLN A 14 6.44 -6.91 -6.02
N PHE A 15 5.74 -7.96 -6.46
CA PHE A 15 6.32 -9.24 -6.86
C PHE A 15 5.63 -9.72 -8.17
N PRO A 16 6.01 -9.15 -9.33
CA PRO A 16 5.31 -9.37 -10.60
C PRO A 16 5.42 -10.81 -11.12
N HIS A 17 6.53 -11.50 -10.86
CA HIS A 17 6.73 -12.89 -11.30
C HIS A 17 5.83 -13.88 -10.53
N GLU A 18 5.47 -13.52 -9.31
CA GLU A 18 4.53 -14.19 -8.43
C GLU A 18 3.10 -13.68 -8.63
N LEU A 19 2.88 -12.78 -9.61
CA LEU A 19 1.58 -12.17 -9.95
C LEU A 19 0.99 -11.28 -8.84
N ILE A 20 1.82 -10.83 -7.89
CA ILE A 20 1.42 -10.01 -6.75
C ILE A 20 1.68 -8.54 -7.04
N THR A 21 0.62 -7.73 -7.03
CA THR A 21 0.72 -6.29 -7.26
C THR A 21 1.09 -5.54 -5.97
N TYR A 22 0.36 -5.75 -4.87
CA TYR A 22 0.65 -5.08 -3.59
C TYR A 22 -0.04 -5.77 -2.40
N GLY A 23 0.25 -5.29 -1.19
CA GLY A 23 -0.45 -5.72 0.03
C GLY A 23 0.04 -7.06 0.59
N GLY A 24 1.22 -7.53 0.17
CA GLY A 24 1.80 -8.80 0.61
C GLY A 24 1.44 -9.95 -0.34
N ASN A 25 0.14 -10.24 -0.49
CA ASN A 25 -0.37 -11.35 -1.30
C ASN A 25 -1.52 -10.93 -2.25
N GLY A 26 -1.73 -9.63 -2.47
CA GLY A 26 -2.75 -9.12 -3.38
C GLY A 26 -2.38 -9.41 -4.83
N ALA A 27 -2.99 -10.45 -5.39
CA ALA A 27 -2.63 -11.02 -6.68
C ALA A 27 -3.58 -10.61 -7.82
N VAL A 28 -3.03 -10.59 -9.04
CA VAL A 28 -3.77 -10.39 -10.28
C VAL A 28 -4.42 -11.72 -10.72
N PHE A 29 -3.62 -12.79 -10.71
CA PHE A 29 -4.02 -14.15 -11.00
C PHE A 29 -3.32 -15.10 -10.03
N GLN A 30 -3.87 -16.29 -9.84
CA GLN A 30 -3.29 -17.28 -8.95
C GLN A 30 -2.09 -17.97 -9.58
N ASN A 31 -2.07 -18.09 -10.91
CA ASN A 31 -0.96 -18.69 -11.65
C ASN A 31 -0.90 -18.18 -13.10
N TRP A 32 0.23 -18.44 -13.75
CA TRP A 32 0.50 -18.00 -15.12
C TRP A 32 -0.37 -18.66 -16.18
N ALA A 33 -0.95 -19.84 -15.93
CA ALA A 33 -1.87 -20.45 -16.88
C ALA A 33 -3.17 -19.63 -16.97
N GLN A 34 -3.70 -19.18 -15.84
CA GLN A 34 -4.85 -18.29 -15.79
C GLN A 34 -4.56 -16.98 -16.52
N TYR A 35 -3.42 -16.34 -16.28
CA TYR A 35 -2.99 -15.14 -17.02
C TYR A 35 -3.06 -15.35 -18.54
N ARG A 36 -2.47 -16.44 -19.04
CA ARG A 36 -2.42 -16.72 -20.48
C ARG A 36 -3.81 -16.98 -21.07
N LEU A 37 -4.67 -17.71 -20.36
CA LEU A 37 -6.04 -17.95 -20.80
C LEU A 37 -6.86 -16.66 -20.82
N VAL A 38 -6.70 -15.79 -19.83
CA VAL A 38 -7.36 -14.48 -19.79
C VAL A 38 -6.91 -13.61 -20.96
N MET A 39 -5.61 -13.55 -21.24
CA MET A 39 -5.11 -12.81 -22.41
C MET A 39 -5.69 -13.37 -23.71
N LYS A 40 -5.74 -14.70 -23.85
CA LYS A 40 -6.36 -15.36 -25.00
C LYS A 40 -7.84 -14.96 -25.15
N TYR A 41 -8.65 -15.10 -24.10
CA TYR A 41 -10.07 -14.76 -24.15
C TYR A 41 -10.30 -13.27 -24.42
N LEU A 42 -9.50 -12.38 -23.84
CA LEU A 42 -9.62 -10.94 -24.10
C LEU A 42 -9.22 -10.55 -25.55
N CYS A 43 -8.38 -11.34 -26.22
CA CYS A 43 -8.05 -11.14 -27.63
C CYS A 43 -9.13 -11.68 -28.58
N GLU A 44 -9.85 -12.73 -28.19
CA GLU A 44 -10.82 -13.44 -29.03
C GLU A 44 -12.27 -13.04 -28.78
N MET A 45 -12.56 -12.32 -27.68
CA MET A 45 -13.92 -11.98 -27.30
C MET A 45 -14.55 -10.94 -28.22
N GLU A 46 -15.85 -11.09 -28.43
CA GLU A 46 -16.68 -10.15 -29.18
C GLU A 46 -17.35 -9.11 -28.26
N ASP A 47 -17.85 -8.03 -28.87
CA ASP A 47 -18.52 -6.92 -28.17
C ASP A 47 -19.87 -7.30 -27.55
N ASP A 48 -20.39 -8.49 -27.77
CA ASP A 48 -21.60 -9.01 -27.15
C ASP A 48 -21.30 -10.19 -26.23
N GLN A 49 -20.06 -10.30 -25.73
CA GLN A 49 -19.65 -11.31 -24.77
C GLN A 49 -19.12 -10.70 -23.47
N THR A 50 -19.19 -11.49 -22.42
CA THR A 50 -18.62 -11.17 -21.11
C THR A 50 -17.72 -12.32 -20.65
N LEU A 51 -16.49 -11.99 -20.29
CA LEU A 51 -15.57 -12.90 -19.61
C LEU A 51 -15.89 -12.95 -18.12
N VAL A 52 -16.19 -14.14 -17.61
CA VAL A 52 -16.50 -14.34 -16.20
C VAL A 52 -15.27 -14.88 -15.47
N MET A 53 -14.84 -14.17 -14.42
CA MET A 53 -13.63 -14.46 -13.64
C MET A 53 -13.97 -14.92 -12.23
N TYR A 54 -13.44 -16.08 -11.85
CA TYR A 54 -13.59 -16.71 -10.54
C TYR A 54 -12.25 -16.76 -9.83
N SER A 55 -11.99 -15.78 -8.96
CA SER A 55 -10.74 -15.68 -8.19
C SER A 55 -9.48 -15.86 -9.06
N GLY A 56 -9.42 -15.12 -10.16
CA GLY A 56 -8.33 -15.20 -11.15
C GLY A 56 -8.51 -16.27 -12.22
N HIS A 57 -9.32 -17.31 -11.99
CA HIS A 57 -9.63 -18.31 -13.00
C HIS A 57 -10.63 -17.79 -14.04
N PRO A 58 -10.32 -17.82 -15.35
CA PRO A 58 -11.29 -17.46 -16.39
C PRO A 58 -12.26 -18.62 -16.64
N LEU A 59 -13.47 -18.53 -16.09
CA LEU A 59 -14.51 -19.54 -16.28
C LEU A 59 -14.87 -19.70 -17.76
N GLY A 60 -14.97 -18.57 -18.48
CA GLY A 60 -15.22 -18.56 -19.91
C GLY A 60 -15.89 -17.29 -20.41
N LEU A 61 -16.11 -17.27 -21.73
CA LEU A 61 -16.87 -16.23 -22.43
C LEU A 61 -18.34 -16.67 -22.53
N PHE A 62 -19.25 -15.78 -22.14
CA PHE A 62 -20.68 -16.00 -22.21
C PHE A 62 -21.34 -14.90 -23.04
N PRO A 63 -22.37 -15.23 -23.86
CA PRO A 63 -23.16 -14.21 -24.55
C PRO A 63 -23.79 -13.22 -23.57
N SER A 64 -23.77 -11.94 -23.95
CA SER A 64 -24.32 -10.80 -23.20
C SER A 64 -24.82 -9.72 -24.17
N SER A 65 -24.57 -8.44 -23.88
CA SER A 65 -24.93 -7.32 -24.75
C SER A 65 -23.76 -6.34 -24.89
N LYS A 66 -23.84 -5.44 -25.87
CA LYS A 66 -22.83 -4.41 -26.09
C LYS A 66 -22.66 -3.44 -24.91
N ASP A 67 -23.74 -3.21 -24.17
CA ASP A 67 -23.74 -2.34 -22.99
C ASP A 67 -23.35 -3.08 -21.70
N SER A 68 -23.20 -4.41 -21.76
CA SER A 68 -22.78 -5.22 -20.62
C SER A 68 -21.28 -5.10 -20.36
N PRO A 69 -20.81 -5.26 -19.10
CA PRO A 69 -19.38 -5.31 -18.81
C PRO A 69 -18.66 -6.39 -19.63
N ARG A 70 -17.50 -6.04 -20.19
CA ARG A 70 -16.63 -7.01 -20.88
C ARG A 70 -16.08 -8.09 -19.96
N VAL A 71 -15.86 -7.74 -18.69
CA VAL A 71 -15.32 -8.66 -17.68
C VAL A 71 -16.09 -8.49 -16.37
N VAL A 72 -16.52 -9.60 -15.77
CA VAL A 72 -17.10 -9.64 -14.42
C VAL A 72 -16.16 -10.42 -13.53
N ILE A 73 -15.75 -9.83 -12.41
CA ILE A 73 -14.69 -10.37 -11.55
C ILE A 73 -15.19 -10.60 -10.14
N THR A 74 -14.96 -11.82 -9.65
CA THR A 74 -15.03 -12.16 -8.24
C THR A 74 -13.64 -12.56 -7.75
N ASN A 75 -13.25 -12.17 -6.54
CA ASN A 75 -11.99 -12.56 -5.93
C ASN A 75 -12.23 -12.87 -4.46
N GLY A 76 -11.81 -14.05 -3.99
CA GLY A 76 -11.88 -14.42 -2.58
C GLY A 76 -13.29 -14.57 -2.02
N MET A 77 -14.31 -14.69 -2.88
CA MET A 77 -15.70 -14.84 -2.44
C MET A 77 -15.91 -16.22 -1.83
N VAL A 78 -16.35 -16.26 -0.57
CA VAL A 78 -16.52 -17.48 0.22
C VAL A 78 -17.76 -17.37 1.10
N ILE A 79 -18.29 -18.52 1.53
CA ILE A 79 -19.36 -18.55 2.55
C ILE A 79 -18.77 -18.02 3.86
N PRO A 80 -19.47 -17.14 4.61
CA PRO A 80 -18.89 -16.46 5.79
C PRO A 80 -18.23 -17.39 6.82
N ASN A 81 -18.78 -18.58 7.05
CA ASN A 81 -18.25 -19.55 8.01
C ASN A 81 -16.89 -20.18 7.59
N TYR A 82 -16.45 -19.96 6.35
CA TYR A 82 -15.18 -20.44 5.79
C TYR A 82 -14.30 -19.27 5.30
N SER A 83 -14.49 -18.09 5.90
CA SER A 83 -13.76 -16.87 5.55
C SER A 83 -12.57 -16.60 6.49
N SER A 84 -12.08 -17.62 7.19
CA SER A 84 -10.90 -17.50 8.04
C SER A 84 -9.61 -17.45 7.21
N GLN A 85 -8.52 -16.99 7.83
CA GLN A 85 -7.21 -16.97 7.19
C GLN A 85 -6.73 -18.37 6.80
N ASP A 86 -6.90 -19.36 7.69
CA ASP A 86 -6.50 -20.75 7.44
C ASP A 86 -7.29 -21.38 6.28
N ASP A 87 -8.60 -21.07 6.19
CA ASP A 87 -9.43 -21.50 5.07
C ASP A 87 -8.93 -20.89 3.76
N TYR A 88 -8.64 -19.59 3.76
CA TYR A 88 -8.07 -18.91 2.60
C TYR A 88 -6.74 -19.52 2.18
N ASP A 89 -5.81 -19.73 3.11
CA ASP A 89 -4.47 -20.26 2.80
C ASP A 89 -4.58 -21.65 2.17
N ARG A 90 -5.47 -22.50 2.70
CA ARG A 90 -5.80 -23.80 2.12
C ARG A 90 -6.39 -23.67 0.71
N MET A 91 -7.40 -22.82 0.52
CA MET A 91 -8.05 -22.62 -0.78
C MET A 91 -7.10 -22.05 -1.84
N ASN A 92 -6.22 -21.13 -1.42
CA ASN A 92 -5.21 -20.55 -2.28
C ASN A 92 -4.18 -21.59 -2.72
N ALA A 93 -3.71 -22.43 -1.79
CA ALA A 93 -2.81 -23.54 -2.11
C ALA A 93 -3.44 -24.58 -3.04
N LEU A 94 -4.75 -24.83 -2.91
CA LEU A 94 -5.49 -25.79 -3.73
C LEU A 94 -5.86 -25.30 -5.13
N GLY A 95 -5.62 -24.03 -5.48
CA GLY A 95 -6.00 -23.55 -6.81
C GLY A 95 -7.44 -23.01 -6.92
N VAL A 96 -8.16 -22.81 -5.81
CA VAL A 96 -9.62 -22.53 -5.85
C VAL A 96 -10.02 -21.13 -5.40
N SER A 97 -9.09 -20.36 -4.81
CA SER A 97 -9.33 -18.96 -4.44
C SER A 97 -8.04 -18.15 -4.51
N GLN A 98 -8.15 -16.83 -4.56
CA GLN A 98 -7.02 -15.90 -4.47
C GLN A 98 -7.42 -14.66 -3.68
N TYR A 99 -6.43 -13.96 -3.12
CA TYR A 99 -6.64 -12.65 -2.52
C TYR A 99 -6.43 -11.56 -3.56
N GLY A 100 -7.52 -10.96 -4.06
CA GLY A 100 -7.45 -9.93 -5.10
C GLY A 100 -7.16 -8.51 -4.59
N GLN A 101 -7.05 -8.30 -3.27
CA GLN A 101 -7.07 -6.96 -2.69
C GLN A 101 -8.26 -6.15 -3.28
N MET A 102 -8.12 -4.84 -3.42
CA MET A 102 -9.10 -3.96 -4.06
C MET A 102 -8.78 -3.78 -5.55
N THR A 103 -7.56 -3.33 -5.87
CA THR A 103 -7.17 -2.95 -7.24
C THR A 103 -6.22 -3.93 -7.94
N ALA A 104 -5.70 -4.93 -7.20
CA ALA A 104 -4.79 -5.93 -7.76
C ALA A 104 -5.55 -6.91 -8.67
N GLY A 105 -6.56 -7.60 -8.12
CA GLY A 105 -7.38 -8.57 -8.83
C GLY A 105 -8.48 -7.95 -9.71
N SER A 106 -8.67 -6.63 -9.67
CA SER A 106 -9.59 -5.89 -10.54
C SER A 106 -8.88 -5.07 -11.63
N TYR A 107 -7.55 -5.18 -11.72
CA TYR A 107 -6.75 -4.67 -12.83
C TYR A 107 -6.80 -3.14 -12.96
N MET A 108 -6.69 -2.41 -11.85
CA MET A 108 -6.74 -0.94 -11.88
C MET A 108 -5.78 -0.28 -10.89
N TYR A 109 -4.70 -0.98 -10.54
CA TYR A 109 -3.68 -0.43 -9.65
C TYR A 109 -2.74 0.46 -10.46
N ILE A 110 -2.53 1.70 -10.01
CA ILE A 110 -1.74 2.72 -10.71
C ILE A 110 -0.46 3.08 -9.94
N GLY A 111 0.03 2.15 -9.13
CA GLY A 111 1.10 2.45 -8.19
C GLY A 111 0.60 3.24 -6.97
N PRO A 112 1.53 3.77 -6.16
CA PRO A 112 1.17 4.44 -4.92
C PRO A 112 0.43 5.79 -5.14
N GLN A 113 0.36 6.31 -6.37
CA GLN A 113 -0.39 7.55 -6.68
C GLN A 113 -1.86 7.44 -6.28
N GLY A 114 -2.47 6.26 -6.41
CA GLY A 114 -3.87 6.04 -6.05
C GLY A 114 -4.21 6.33 -4.60
N ILE A 115 -3.23 6.37 -3.69
CA ILE A 115 -3.48 6.58 -2.25
C ILE A 115 -2.88 7.88 -1.69
N VAL A 116 -1.92 8.53 -2.38
CA VAL A 116 -1.27 9.77 -1.89
C VAL A 116 -2.28 10.83 -1.49
N HIS A 117 -3.28 11.08 -2.35
CA HIS A 117 -4.26 12.13 -2.10
C HIS A 117 -5.07 11.83 -0.83
N GLY A 118 -5.56 10.60 -0.69
CA GLY A 118 -6.29 10.15 0.49
C GLY A 118 -5.44 10.27 1.75
N THR A 119 -4.20 9.79 1.72
CA THR A 119 -3.27 9.88 2.86
C THR A 119 -2.95 11.33 3.22
N THR A 120 -2.77 12.22 2.24
CA THR A 120 -2.53 13.65 2.47
C THR A 120 -3.69 14.28 3.22
N ILE A 121 -4.93 14.01 2.78
CA ILE A 121 -6.15 14.47 3.46
C ILE A 121 -6.24 13.90 4.88
N THR A 122 -5.89 12.63 5.09
CA THR A 122 -5.89 12.02 6.42
C THR A 122 -4.93 12.72 7.37
N VAL A 123 -3.68 12.96 6.95
CA VAL A 123 -2.66 13.60 7.79
C VAL A 123 -3.03 15.06 8.09
N LEU A 124 -3.51 15.81 7.09
CA LEU A 124 -4.00 17.18 7.29
C LEU A 124 -5.14 17.25 8.30
N ASN A 125 -6.14 16.37 8.20
CA ASN A 125 -7.26 16.37 9.14
C ASN A 125 -6.84 15.89 10.54
N ALA A 126 -5.94 14.91 10.64
CA ALA A 126 -5.39 14.49 11.93
C ALA A 126 -4.67 15.66 12.62
N ALA A 127 -3.84 16.41 11.90
CA ALA A 127 -3.15 17.57 12.45
C ALA A 127 -4.12 18.70 12.86
N ARG A 128 -5.17 18.96 12.08
CA ARG A 128 -6.23 19.93 12.45
C ARG A 128 -6.92 19.53 13.75
N MET A 129 -7.25 18.25 13.89
CA MET A 129 -7.97 17.73 15.07
C MET A 129 -7.11 17.65 16.32
N PHE A 130 -5.87 17.18 16.22
CA PHE A 130 -5.03 16.84 17.38
C PHE A 130 -3.96 17.88 17.69
N CYS A 131 -3.53 18.66 16.71
CA CYS A 131 -2.44 19.64 16.84
C CYS A 131 -2.92 21.08 16.65
N GLY A 132 -4.20 21.30 16.27
CA GLY A 132 -4.73 22.62 15.94
C GLY A 132 -4.07 23.25 14.71
N ALA A 133 -3.50 22.44 13.82
CA ALA A 133 -2.76 22.91 12.65
C ALA A 133 -3.69 23.59 11.63
N GLY A 134 -3.13 24.54 10.87
CA GLY A 134 -3.82 25.22 9.76
C GLY A 134 -3.79 24.41 8.46
N ASP A 135 -3.56 25.07 7.34
CA ASP A 135 -3.49 24.43 6.02
C ASP A 135 -2.11 23.85 5.67
N THR A 136 -1.10 24.15 6.49
CA THR A 136 0.26 23.61 6.38
C THR A 136 0.66 22.93 7.69
N LEU A 137 1.41 21.84 7.58
CA LEU A 137 1.98 21.10 8.70
C LEU A 137 3.44 21.50 8.99
N SER A 138 3.85 22.70 8.59
CA SER A 138 5.16 23.26 8.94
C SER A 138 5.39 23.19 10.45
N GLY A 139 6.49 22.56 10.87
CA GLY A 139 6.82 22.36 12.28
C GLY A 139 6.09 21.20 12.98
N ILE A 140 5.24 20.45 12.26
CA ILE A 140 4.60 19.24 12.76
C ILE A 140 5.45 18.02 12.38
N THR A 141 5.69 17.15 13.34
CA THR A 141 6.35 15.85 13.15
C THR A 141 5.34 14.76 12.85
N PHE A 142 5.65 13.91 11.88
CA PHE A 142 4.83 12.76 11.51
C PHE A 142 5.67 11.49 11.44
N VAL A 143 5.46 10.57 12.39
CA VAL A 143 6.16 9.29 12.42
C VAL A 143 5.22 8.18 11.97
N THR A 144 5.70 7.33 11.05
CA THR A 144 4.94 6.17 10.58
C THR A 144 5.85 5.03 10.14
N SER A 145 5.26 3.95 9.63
CA SER A 145 5.99 2.77 9.15
C SER A 145 5.42 2.20 7.86
N GLY A 146 6.28 1.44 7.18
CA GLY A 146 6.00 0.73 5.94
C GLY A 146 6.23 1.60 4.70
N LEU A 147 7.08 1.13 3.80
CA LEU A 147 7.38 1.71 2.48
C LEU A 147 6.99 0.75 1.34
N GLY A 148 5.99 -0.10 1.58
CA GLY A 148 5.44 -1.06 0.62
C GLY A 148 4.66 -0.40 -0.53
N GLY A 149 3.84 -1.20 -1.23
CA GLY A 149 3.05 -0.74 -2.39
C GLY A 149 2.15 0.47 -2.11
N MET A 150 1.36 0.43 -1.03
CA MET A 150 0.48 1.55 -0.65
C MET A 150 1.10 2.45 0.43
N SER A 151 1.74 1.86 1.43
CA SER A 151 2.30 2.59 2.58
C SER A 151 3.45 3.52 2.20
N GLY A 152 4.14 3.27 1.06
CA GLY A 152 5.14 4.18 0.50
C GLY A 152 4.60 5.58 0.15
N ALA A 153 3.29 5.73 -0.02
CA ALA A 153 2.66 7.04 -0.27
C ALA A 153 2.69 7.98 0.94
N GLN A 154 2.89 7.46 2.15
CA GLN A 154 2.92 8.26 3.37
C GLN A 154 4.07 9.27 3.38
N ALA A 155 5.25 8.87 2.87
CA ALA A 155 6.41 9.76 2.74
C ALA A 155 6.05 10.99 1.89
N LYS A 156 5.50 10.77 0.70
CA LYS A 156 5.09 11.85 -0.20
C LYS A 156 3.93 12.68 0.35
N ALA A 157 2.94 12.03 0.97
CA ALA A 157 1.80 12.70 1.58
C ALA A 157 2.21 13.62 2.72
N GLY A 158 3.15 13.20 3.58
CA GLY A 158 3.72 14.03 4.64
C GLY A 158 4.39 15.29 4.07
N VAL A 159 5.20 15.13 3.01
CA VAL A 159 5.85 16.27 2.33
C VAL A 159 4.84 17.22 1.69
N ILE A 160 3.81 16.71 1.00
CA ILE A 160 2.77 17.54 0.39
C ILE A 160 1.99 18.32 1.45
N ALA A 161 1.73 17.68 2.61
CA ALA A 161 1.06 18.34 3.73
C ALA A 161 1.96 19.38 4.45
N GLY A 162 3.27 19.35 4.21
CA GLY A 162 4.23 20.27 4.82
C GLY A 162 4.93 19.76 6.08
N ALA A 163 4.76 18.47 6.44
CA ALA A 163 5.28 17.89 7.67
C ALA A 163 6.75 17.44 7.53
N SER A 164 7.45 17.38 8.67
CA SER A 164 8.71 16.63 8.82
C SER A 164 8.38 15.19 9.19
N CYS A 165 8.72 14.22 8.34
CA CYS A 165 8.25 12.84 8.49
C CYS A 165 9.39 11.83 8.58
N ILE A 166 9.27 10.86 9.49
CA ILE A 166 10.06 9.61 9.45
C ILE A 166 9.16 8.46 9.06
N VAL A 167 9.60 7.65 8.09
CA VAL A 167 8.95 6.39 7.73
C VAL A 167 9.91 5.23 7.97
N SER A 168 9.59 4.40 8.96
CA SER A 168 10.38 3.21 9.29
C SER A 168 10.02 2.02 8.41
N GLU A 169 11.02 1.35 7.83
CA GLU A 169 10.87 0.18 6.98
C GLU A 169 11.97 -0.83 7.27
N ILE A 170 11.60 -2.09 7.50
CA ILE A 170 12.56 -3.16 7.82
C ILE A 170 13.28 -3.69 6.58
N ASN A 171 12.64 -3.60 5.40
CA ASN A 171 13.19 -4.07 4.14
C ASN A 171 13.91 -2.94 3.37
N PRO A 172 15.26 -2.96 3.30
CA PRO A 172 16.03 -1.92 2.59
C PRO A 172 15.62 -1.79 1.12
N HIS A 173 15.23 -2.89 0.47
CA HIS A 173 14.81 -2.88 -0.94
C HIS A 173 13.58 -2.00 -1.15
N ALA A 174 12.61 -2.04 -0.23
CA ALA A 174 11.40 -1.22 -0.33
C ALA A 174 11.75 0.27 -0.14
N ALA A 175 12.57 0.60 0.86
CA ALA A 175 13.02 1.97 1.11
C ALA A 175 13.78 2.56 -0.10
N ASN A 176 14.77 1.83 -0.62
CA ASN A 176 15.55 2.24 -1.79
C ASN A 176 14.67 2.44 -3.03
N LYS A 177 13.74 1.51 -3.30
CA LYS A 177 12.79 1.64 -4.41
C LYS A 177 11.97 2.93 -4.30
N ARG A 178 11.60 3.38 -3.09
CA ARG A 178 10.81 4.62 -2.91
C ARG A 178 11.66 5.87 -3.02
N HIS A 179 12.91 5.79 -2.58
CA HIS A 179 13.85 6.87 -2.76
C HIS A 179 14.16 7.09 -4.26
N GLU A 180 14.48 6.02 -5.00
CA GLU A 180 14.74 6.06 -6.45
C GLU A 180 13.54 6.61 -7.24
N GLN A 181 12.32 6.30 -6.80
CA GLN A 181 11.09 6.81 -7.42
C GLN A 181 10.79 8.29 -7.08
N GLY A 182 11.52 8.92 -6.14
CA GLY A 182 11.25 10.29 -5.66
C GLY A 182 10.04 10.40 -4.73
N TRP A 183 9.65 9.29 -4.10
CA TRP A 183 8.56 9.20 -3.12
C TRP A 183 9.04 9.47 -1.70
N LEU A 184 10.27 9.05 -1.43
CA LEU A 184 11.01 9.29 -0.20
C LEU A 184 12.14 10.26 -0.48
N SER A 185 12.27 11.31 0.33
CA SER A 185 13.25 12.38 0.11
C SER A 185 14.67 11.93 0.42
N GLU A 186 14.85 11.30 1.58
CA GLU A 186 16.15 10.98 2.15
C GLU A 186 16.11 9.60 2.83
N ILE A 187 17.24 8.90 2.93
CA ILE A 187 17.41 7.70 3.75
C ILE A 187 18.42 8.05 4.84
N ALA A 188 18.08 7.73 6.09
CA ALA A 188 18.94 7.94 7.24
C ALA A 188 19.96 6.81 7.40
N ASP A 189 21.12 7.13 7.97
CA ASP A 189 22.21 6.19 8.20
C ASP A 189 22.02 5.38 9.50
N SER A 190 21.22 5.90 10.43
CA SER A 190 20.89 5.25 11.71
C SER A 190 19.58 5.78 12.30
N THR A 191 19.10 5.15 13.37
CA THR A 191 17.93 5.61 14.13
C THR A 191 18.12 7.02 14.69
N ASP A 192 19.29 7.31 15.26
CA ASP A 192 19.58 8.65 15.80
C ASP A 192 19.69 9.71 14.71
N ASP A 193 20.32 9.37 13.58
CA ASP A 193 20.39 10.24 12.40
C ASP A 193 18.98 10.56 11.85
N ALA A 194 18.08 9.57 11.81
CA ALA A 194 16.70 9.79 11.38
C ALA A 194 15.97 10.79 12.30
N ILE A 195 16.10 10.61 13.61
CA ILE A 195 15.50 11.49 14.63
C ILE A 195 16.07 12.91 14.51
N ASP A 196 17.39 13.05 14.41
CA ASP A 196 18.08 14.35 14.36
C ASP A 196 17.67 15.13 13.12
N ARG A 197 17.63 14.49 11.95
CA ARG A 197 17.20 15.14 10.70
C ARG A 197 15.74 15.57 10.75
N MET A 198 14.86 14.78 11.38
CA MET A 198 13.45 15.13 11.53
C MET A 198 13.27 16.36 12.42
N LEU A 199 13.96 16.42 13.55
CA LEU A 199 13.91 17.53 14.50
C LEU A 199 14.52 18.82 13.92
N ALA A 200 15.60 18.70 13.15
CA ALA A 200 16.17 19.83 12.42
C ALA A 200 15.17 20.37 11.39
N ALA A 201 14.58 19.49 10.57
CA ALA A 201 13.58 19.89 9.59
C ALA A 201 12.31 20.46 10.23
N GLN A 202 11.90 19.93 11.39
CA GLN A 202 10.79 20.49 12.18
C GLN A 202 11.09 21.93 12.60
N SER A 203 12.28 22.16 13.17
CA SER A 203 12.71 23.48 13.66
C SER A 203 12.80 24.51 12.52
N ASP A 204 13.23 24.07 11.34
CA ASP A 204 13.33 24.90 10.13
C ASP A 204 11.98 25.09 9.40
N GLY A 205 10.91 24.41 9.83
CA GLY A 205 9.63 24.38 9.11
C GLY A 205 9.71 23.73 7.71
N ARG A 206 10.72 22.89 7.48
CA ARG A 206 10.99 22.25 6.20
C ARG A 206 10.24 20.93 6.07
N ALA A 207 9.45 20.81 5.01
CA ALA A 207 8.81 19.56 4.65
C ALA A 207 9.83 18.54 4.13
N THR A 208 9.94 17.38 4.77
CA THR A 208 10.81 16.29 4.30
C THR A 208 10.28 14.93 4.73
N SER A 209 10.74 13.88 4.05
CA SER A 209 10.46 12.49 4.41
C SER A 209 11.76 11.70 4.50
N ILE A 210 12.02 11.15 5.67
CA ILE A 210 13.26 10.47 6.05
C ILE A 210 12.95 8.98 6.21
N GLY A 211 13.61 8.14 5.43
CA GLY A 211 13.49 6.69 5.54
C GLY A 211 14.40 6.16 6.63
N HIS A 212 13.81 5.50 7.62
CA HIS A 212 14.56 4.78 8.64
C HIS A 212 14.56 3.29 8.29
N ILE A 213 15.73 2.71 8.03
CA ILE A 213 15.85 1.27 7.77
C ILE A 213 15.99 0.54 9.10
N GLY A 214 14.91 -0.06 9.59
CA GLY A 214 14.88 -0.73 10.88
C GLY A 214 13.46 -1.03 11.37
N ASN A 215 13.33 -1.53 12.59
CA ASN A 215 12.01 -1.76 13.17
C ASN A 215 11.42 -0.44 13.69
N ILE A 216 10.13 -0.20 13.45
CA ILE A 216 9.42 0.95 14.02
C ILE A 216 9.41 0.92 15.56
N VAL A 217 9.41 -0.27 16.16
CA VAL A 217 9.44 -0.42 17.63
C VAL A 217 10.73 0.19 18.19
N GLU A 218 11.88 -0.16 17.61
CA GLU A 218 13.20 0.36 18.02
C GLU A 218 13.28 1.88 17.84
N LEU A 219 12.74 2.41 16.74
CA LEU A 219 12.67 3.86 16.52
C LEU A 219 11.84 4.56 17.62
N LEU A 220 10.68 4.02 17.97
CA LEU A 220 9.79 4.59 18.98
C LEU A 220 10.38 4.48 20.39
N GLU A 221 10.98 3.34 20.73
CA GLU A 221 11.71 3.16 22.00
C GLU A 221 12.84 4.18 22.11
N ARG A 222 13.61 4.36 21.03
CA ARG A 222 14.70 5.35 20.99
C ARG A 222 14.19 6.80 21.12
N MET A 223 13.04 7.13 20.53
CA MET A 223 12.41 8.44 20.69
C MET A 223 11.97 8.69 22.14
N VAL A 224 11.42 7.68 22.82
CA VAL A 224 11.05 7.76 24.24
C VAL A 224 12.29 7.96 25.12
N GLU A 225 13.37 7.19 24.89
CA GLU A 225 14.62 7.35 25.62
C GLU A 225 15.22 8.76 25.48
N ARG A 226 15.02 9.39 24.31
CA ARG A 226 15.52 10.72 24.00
C ARG A 226 14.55 11.86 24.36
N ASP A 227 13.41 11.55 24.98
CA ASP A 227 12.35 12.50 25.32
C ASP A 227 11.86 13.31 24.09
N VAL A 228 11.78 12.66 22.93
CA VAL A 228 11.34 13.27 21.68
C VAL A 228 9.82 13.27 21.61
N LYS A 229 9.22 14.46 21.53
CA LYS A 229 7.78 14.62 21.32
C LYS A 229 7.42 14.46 19.85
N ILE A 230 6.40 13.65 19.59
CA ILE A 230 5.86 13.37 18.26
C ILE A 230 4.44 13.91 18.19
N ASP A 231 4.17 14.76 17.20
CA ASP A 231 2.84 15.36 17.03
C ASP A 231 1.83 14.33 16.48
N LEU A 232 2.23 13.56 15.47
CA LEU A 232 1.40 12.54 14.82
C LEU A 232 2.14 11.22 14.68
N LEU A 233 1.53 10.14 15.18
CA LEU A 233 2.03 8.78 15.03
C LEU A 233 0.98 7.89 14.34
N SER A 234 1.39 7.20 13.27
CA SER A 234 0.55 6.25 12.52
C SER A 234 1.26 4.91 12.29
N ARG A 235 0.48 3.86 12.06
CA ARG A 235 0.96 2.60 11.52
C ARG A 235 -0.10 2.02 10.57
N PRO A 236 0.18 1.89 9.26
CA PRO A 236 -0.66 1.09 8.38
C PRO A 236 -0.48 -0.38 8.74
N ASN A 237 -1.50 -0.97 9.36
CA ASN A 237 -1.46 -2.39 9.69
C ASN A 237 -1.55 -3.24 8.42
N GLN A 238 -0.72 -4.28 8.31
CA GLN A 238 -1.08 -5.46 7.52
C GLN A 238 -2.07 -6.29 8.35
N PRO A 239 -3.21 -6.73 7.78
CA PRO A 239 -4.26 -7.43 8.53
C PRO A 239 -3.80 -8.72 9.23
N SER A 240 -2.66 -9.30 8.82
CA SER A 240 -2.13 -10.56 9.36
C SER A 240 -1.30 -10.42 10.65
N GLN A 241 -1.08 -9.20 11.17
CA GLN A 241 -0.32 -8.99 12.42
C GLN A 241 -1.19 -8.37 13.53
N PRO A 242 -1.40 -9.04 14.67
CA PRO A 242 -2.44 -8.66 15.65
C PRO A 242 -2.23 -7.38 16.46
N LEU A 243 -1.07 -6.72 16.42
CA LEU A 243 -0.56 -6.01 17.61
C LEU A 243 -0.64 -4.48 17.66
N ALA A 244 -1.17 -3.75 16.68
CA ALA A 244 -1.34 -2.30 16.85
C ALA A 244 -2.44 -1.68 15.97
N ARG A 245 -3.64 -1.49 16.54
CA ARG A 245 -4.71 -0.68 15.95
C ARG A 245 -4.66 0.72 16.57
N ARG A 246 -4.26 1.76 15.82
CA ARG A 246 -4.69 3.18 15.88
C ARG A 246 -3.57 4.13 15.41
N ILE A 247 -3.98 5.21 14.73
CA ILE A 247 -3.23 6.48 14.77
C ILE A 247 -3.38 6.97 16.20
N LEU A 248 -2.27 7.08 16.93
CA LEU A 248 -2.26 7.54 18.32
C LEU A 248 -1.77 8.99 18.30
N SER A 249 -2.58 9.91 18.83
CA SER A 249 -2.05 11.21 19.26
C SER A 249 -1.23 10.96 20.52
N CYS A 250 0.09 11.11 20.46
CA CYS A 250 0.93 11.10 21.65
C CYS A 250 0.90 12.49 22.29
N ASN A 251 -0.18 12.79 23.00
CA ASN A 251 -0.23 13.88 23.96
C ASN A 251 -0.45 13.30 25.36
N THR A 252 0.63 12.83 25.98
CA THR A 252 0.88 12.80 27.43
C THR A 252 2.36 12.61 27.67
#